data_AF-A0A7S2VRQ6-F1
#
_entry.id   AF-A0A7S2VRQ6-F1
#
_cell.length_a   1.000
_cell.length_b   1.000
_cell.length_c   1.000
_cell.angle_alpha   90.00
_cell.angle_beta   90.00
_cell.angle_gamma   90.00
#
_symmetry.space_group_name_H-M   'P 1'
#
loop_
_entity.id
_entity.type
_entity.pdbx_description
1 polymer ?
#
loop_
_entity_poly.entity_id
_entity_poly.type
_entity_poly.pdbx_seq_one_letter_code
_entity_poly.pdbx_strand_id
1 'polypeptide(L)'
;MPPAPPWPRSARTEWILLHPSSGTPSAGQAWFAGGASSPRLRACGLATAAIVAFALILQGRGGKHDIGSLDNWAGINEVFYASLLPWFATSTTTTTQTSTSTTTITTTTETTTTVTTTTTTNFGQDLTLPSQPCYFKYRDIKQPGGLAALCFCQLAGNSGCADMPCRCPQGCSNQAWKHEHSVTFRNRAKATGCPNPTALLTVPKSHMKHVQYLDAWCPRGAPFLLEEMLREGFRSYQANVQRGPVRQCIHAGHHVSVPWLHLHTICQGGVVDNMFQTGPTAWCHTMSYEGEAKTLAAAIVAWAKGPPPAALP
;
A
#
# COMPACT_ATOMS: atom_id res chain seq x y z
N MET A 1 -16.52 -34.81 -14.83
CA MET A 1 -15.77 -34.00 -13.84
C MET A 1 -14.53 -34.79 -13.45
N PRO A 2 -13.31 -34.30 -13.70
CA PRO A 2 -12.12 -34.97 -13.19
C PRO A 2 -11.96 -34.71 -11.68
N PRO A 3 -11.43 -35.65 -10.89
CA PRO A 3 -11.20 -35.48 -9.46
C PRO A 3 -10.02 -34.52 -9.20
N ALA A 4 -10.10 -33.79 -8.09
CA ALA A 4 -9.04 -32.89 -7.63
C ALA A 4 -7.77 -33.68 -7.24
N PRO A 5 -6.55 -33.15 -7.48
CA PRO A 5 -5.32 -33.78 -7.04
C PRO A 5 -5.17 -33.73 -5.50
N PRO A 6 -4.53 -34.74 -4.88
CA PRO A 6 -4.34 -34.79 -3.44
C PRO A 6 -3.26 -33.81 -2.96
N TRP A 7 -3.55 -33.10 -1.87
CA TRP A 7 -2.58 -32.29 -1.15
C TRP A 7 -1.63 -33.16 -0.30
N PRO A 8 -0.34 -32.83 -0.19
CA PRO A 8 0.58 -33.53 0.70
C PRO A 8 0.26 -33.24 2.17
N ARG A 9 0.27 -34.29 2.99
CA ARG A 9 0.08 -34.21 4.45
C ARG A 9 1.30 -33.56 5.10
N SER A 10 1.05 -32.66 6.04
CA SER A 10 2.06 -31.98 6.84
C SER A 10 2.83 -32.95 7.74
N ALA A 11 4.15 -32.84 7.75
CA ALA A 11 4.99 -33.38 8.80
C ALA A 11 4.82 -32.51 10.07
N ARG A 12 4.60 -33.17 11.21
CA ARG A 12 4.64 -32.54 12.53
C ARG A 12 6.10 -32.26 12.87
N THR A 13 6.40 -31.00 13.19
CA THR A 13 7.63 -30.64 13.89
C THR A 13 7.27 -30.40 15.35
N GLU A 14 7.67 -31.31 16.23
CA GLU A 14 7.67 -31.12 17.67
C GLU A 14 8.80 -30.18 18.05
N TRP A 15 8.50 -29.13 18.82
CA TRP A 15 9.51 -28.24 19.41
C TRP A 15 9.84 -28.73 20.82
N ILE A 16 11.06 -29.23 20.97
CA ILE A 16 11.69 -29.50 22.27
C ILE A 16 12.19 -28.15 22.83
N LEU A 17 11.71 -27.79 24.02
CA LEU A 17 12.20 -26.67 24.83
C LEU A 17 13.57 -27.02 25.43
N LEU A 18 14.60 -26.27 25.07
CA LEU A 18 15.88 -26.23 25.79
C LEU A 18 16.15 -24.78 26.22
N HIS A 19 16.12 -24.54 27.53
CA HIS A 19 16.70 -23.37 28.16
C HIS A 19 18.22 -23.56 28.31
N PRO A 20 19.01 -22.52 28.04
CA PRO A 20 19.96 -22.00 29.02
C PRO A 20 19.97 -20.45 28.98
N SER A 21 20.54 -19.65 29.88
CA SER A 21 21.41 -19.83 31.04
C SER A 21 21.51 -18.45 31.73
N SER A 22 21.49 -18.43 33.05
CA SER A 22 21.97 -17.31 33.87
C SER A 22 23.48 -17.44 34.08
N GLY A 23 24.25 -16.37 33.87
CA GLY A 23 25.66 -16.32 34.26
C GLY A 23 26.40 -15.05 33.82
N THR A 24 26.50 -14.07 34.71
CA THR A 24 27.61 -13.09 34.75
C THR A 24 28.81 -13.73 35.46
N PRO A 25 30.07 -13.44 35.08
CA PRO A 25 30.76 -12.33 35.76
C PRO A 25 31.91 -11.60 34.99
N SER A 26 32.24 -10.43 35.54
CA SER A 26 33.57 -9.84 35.80
C SER A 26 34.46 -9.23 34.70
N ALA A 27 35.03 -8.09 35.09
CA ALA A 27 35.99 -7.22 34.43
C ALA A 27 37.42 -7.79 34.37
N GLY A 28 38.21 -7.34 33.39
CA GLY A 28 39.64 -7.64 33.29
C GLY A 28 40.37 -6.88 32.17
N GLN A 29 41.05 -5.81 32.58
CA GLN A 29 42.27 -5.14 32.08
C GLN A 29 42.81 -5.33 30.64
N ALA A 30 42.96 -4.17 29.99
CA ALA A 30 44.06 -3.61 29.18
C ALA A 30 45.27 -4.48 28.75
N TRP A 31 45.64 -4.38 27.46
CA TRP A 31 47.03 -4.32 26.98
C TRP A 31 47.15 -3.39 25.75
N PHE A 32 48.22 -2.59 25.75
CA PHE A 32 48.68 -1.68 24.70
C PHE A 32 49.57 -2.41 23.67
N ALA A 33 49.53 -1.98 22.41
CA ALA A 33 50.68 -1.85 21.48
C ALA A 33 50.16 -1.12 20.22
N GLY A 34 50.59 0.12 19.91
CA GLY A 34 51.78 0.42 19.11
C GLY A 34 51.41 0.36 17.61
N GLY A 35 51.48 1.39 16.77
CA GLY A 35 52.26 2.61 16.74
C GLY A 35 52.87 2.74 15.33
N ALA A 36 52.58 3.82 14.59
CA ALA A 36 53.37 4.42 13.49
C ALA A 36 52.48 5.42 12.72
N SER A 37 52.51 6.72 13.01
CA SER A 37 53.46 7.74 12.50
C SER A 37 53.35 8.02 10.99
N SER A 38 52.75 9.17 10.64
CA SER A 38 53.49 10.27 9.99
C SER A 38 52.62 11.51 9.68
N PRO A 39 53.25 12.69 9.53
CA PRO A 39 52.70 13.98 9.94
C PRO A 39 52.40 14.91 8.77
N ARG A 40 51.53 15.91 8.97
CA ARG A 40 51.68 17.27 8.41
C ARG A 40 50.60 18.23 8.96
N LEU A 41 51.08 19.38 9.46
CA LEU A 41 50.41 20.69 9.62
C LEU A 41 49.38 20.76 10.77
N ARG A 42 49.68 21.25 11.99
CA ARG A 42 50.14 22.60 12.44
C ARG A 42 49.33 23.79 11.89
N ALA A 43 48.84 24.59 12.86
CA ALA A 43 48.04 25.83 12.79
C ALA A 43 46.53 25.58 12.61
N CYS A 44 45.61 26.03 13.46
CA CYS A 44 45.58 27.16 14.39
C CYS A 44 44.87 26.79 15.71
N GLY A 45 45.45 27.22 16.82
CA GLY A 45 44.70 27.42 18.07
C GLY A 45 43.99 28.77 18.03
N LEU A 46 42.74 28.79 18.54
CA LEU A 46 41.99 29.91 19.13
C LEU A 46 40.48 29.62 18.95
N ALA A 47 39.88 28.89 19.89
CA ALA A 47 38.45 29.00 20.26
C ALA A 47 38.07 28.08 21.43
N THR A 48 38.96 27.83 22.39
CA THR A 48 38.62 27.20 23.69
C THR A 48 38.34 28.31 24.71
N ALA A 49 37.24 29.04 24.51
CA ALA A 49 36.71 29.99 25.50
C ALA A 49 35.27 30.45 25.16
N ALA A 50 34.31 29.52 24.97
CA ALA A 50 32.89 29.90 24.86
C ALA A 50 31.89 28.76 25.15
N ILE A 51 32.29 27.68 25.84
CA ILE A 51 31.41 26.53 26.15
C ILE A 51 31.52 26.18 27.63
N VAL A 52 31.40 27.17 28.52
CA VAL A 52 31.15 26.96 29.97
C VAL A 52 30.10 27.94 30.51
N ALA A 53 29.59 28.88 29.72
CA ALA A 53 28.66 29.92 30.19
C ALA A 53 27.16 29.70 29.85
N PHE A 54 26.78 28.57 29.23
CA PHE A 54 25.36 28.26 28.93
C PHE A 54 24.78 27.06 29.71
N ALA A 55 25.60 26.39 30.52
CA ALA A 55 25.18 25.24 31.33
C ALA A 55 24.78 25.58 32.78
N LEU A 56 24.78 26.87 33.16
CA LEU A 56 24.42 27.33 34.51
C LEU A 56 23.16 28.21 34.58
N ILE A 57 22.41 28.35 33.48
CA ILE A 57 21.16 29.17 33.43
C ILE A 57 19.90 28.29 33.22
N LEU A 58 19.94 27.00 33.58
CA LEU A 58 18.72 26.15 33.57
C LEU A 58 18.59 25.19 34.78
N GLN A 59 19.39 25.35 35.83
CA GLN A 59 19.21 24.59 37.10
C GLN A 59 18.56 25.41 38.23
N GLY A 60 17.83 26.47 37.88
CA GLY A 60 17.18 27.36 38.85
C GLY A 60 15.66 27.37 38.71
N ARG A 61 14.98 26.23 38.85
CA ARG A 61 13.56 26.19 39.28
C ARG A 61 13.16 24.77 39.67
N GLY A 62 13.14 24.54 40.98
CA GLY A 62 12.64 23.31 41.57
C GLY A 62 11.12 23.19 41.42
N GLY A 63 10.68 21.97 41.16
CA GLY A 63 9.29 21.54 41.21
C GLY A 63 9.26 20.02 41.23
N LYS A 64 9.02 19.44 42.40
CA LYS A 64 8.82 18.00 42.61
C LYS A 64 7.49 17.59 41.98
N HIS A 65 7.50 16.60 41.07
CA HIS A 65 6.37 15.68 40.89
C HIS A 65 6.88 14.31 40.43
N ASP A 66 6.20 13.28 40.89
CA ASP A 66 6.64 11.90 41.02
C ASP A 66 7.00 11.16 39.72
N ILE A 67 7.98 10.27 39.87
CA ILE A 67 8.53 9.37 38.85
C ILE A 67 7.68 8.10 38.80
N GLY A 68 7.13 7.80 37.63
CA GLY A 68 6.53 6.52 37.30
C GLY A 68 6.86 6.10 35.86
N SER A 69 7.78 5.14 35.75
CA SER A 69 7.99 4.21 34.62
C SER A 69 8.32 4.78 33.24
N LEU A 70 9.62 4.90 32.97
CA LEU A 70 10.23 5.01 31.65
C LEU A 70 10.56 3.61 31.14
N ASP A 71 10.01 3.22 29.98
CA ASP A 71 10.64 2.25 29.06
C ASP A 71 10.16 2.50 27.62
N ASN A 72 11.14 2.53 26.70
CA ASN A 72 11.04 2.49 25.24
C ASN A 72 10.52 3.72 24.47
N TRP A 73 11.41 4.68 24.24
CA TRP A 73 11.49 5.43 22.98
C TRP A 73 12.92 5.38 22.45
N ALA A 74 13.17 4.48 21.49
CA ALA A 74 14.38 4.44 20.68
C ALA A 74 14.01 4.71 19.22
N GLY A 75 14.70 5.68 18.60
CA GLY A 75 14.84 5.76 17.15
C GLY A 75 14.06 6.87 16.43
N ILE A 76 14.35 8.13 16.73
CA ILE A 76 14.18 9.22 15.75
C ILE A 76 15.54 9.90 15.61
N ASN A 77 16.24 9.57 14.53
CA ASN A 77 17.32 10.37 13.95
C ASN A 77 17.34 9.99 12.48
N GLU A 78 17.04 10.95 11.61
CA GLU A 78 17.81 11.25 10.40
C GLU A 78 17.07 12.37 9.63
N VAL A 79 17.88 13.31 9.12
CA VAL A 79 17.57 14.33 8.10
C VAL A 79 16.80 15.60 8.51
N PHE A 80 17.51 16.57 9.07
CA PHE A 80 17.35 17.98 8.70
C PHE A 80 18.72 18.70 8.80
N TYR A 81 19.03 19.50 7.77
CA TYR A 81 20.08 20.53 7.63
C TYR A 81 21.06 20.32 6.47
N ALA A 82 20.64 20.79 5.29
CA ALA A 82 21.51 21.37 4.25
C ALA A 82 20.95 22.78 3.98
N SER A 83 21.51 23.80 4.64
CA SER A 83 22.51 24.74 4.08
C SER A 83 21.92 25.76 3.10
N LEU A 84 21.56 26.91 3.67
CA LEU A 84 21.45 28.21 3.02
C LEU A 84 22.85 28.71 2.63
N LEU A 85 23.07 29.01 1.34
CA LEU A 85 24.04 30.01 0.87
C LEU A 85 23.51 30.72 -0.40
N PRO A 86 23.94 31.97 -0.67
CA PRO A 86 23.18 32.94 -1.47
C PRO A 86 23.66 33.10 -2.93
N TRP A 87 22.75 33.73 -3.69
CA TRP A 87 22.85 34.47 -4.96
C TRP A 87 24.20 34.58 -5.68
N PHE A 88 24.23 34.15 -6.95
CA PHE A 88 24.56 34.95 -8.15
C PHE A 88 24.17 34.12 -9.38
N ALA A 89 23.01 34.41 -10.00
CA ALA A 89 22.62 33.80 -11.28
C ALA A 89 22.57 34.89 -12.34
N THR A 90 23.50 34.78 -13.28
CA THR A 90 23.70 35.66 -14.44
C THR A 90 22.51 35.51 -15.40
N SER A 91 21.72 36.58 -15.56
CA SER A 91 20.64 36.64 -16.56
C SER A 91 21.24 36.64 -17.96
N THR A 92 21.12 35.53 -18.68
CA THR A 92 21.47 35.43 -20.11
C THR A 92 20.20 35.64 -20.92
N THR A 93 20.08 36.78 -21.60
CA THR A 93 18.96 37.10 -22.47
C THR A 93 19.19 36.47 -23.84
N THR A 94 18.53 35.35 -24.12
CA THR A 94 18.55 34.71 -25.45
C THR A 94 17.46 35.33 -26.33
N THR A 95 17.87 36.07 -27.35
CA THR A 95 16.97 36.61 -28.39
C THR A 95 16.67 35.53 -29.43
N THR A 96 15.48 34.94 -29.38
CA THR A 96 15.01 33.98 -30.40
C THR A 96 14.48 34.75 -31.61
N GLN A 97 15.16 34.64 -32.75
CA GLN A 97 14.65 35.13 -34.04
C GLN A 97 13.60 34.16 -34.59
N THR A 98 12.36 34.63 -34.72
CA THR A 98 11.27 33.90 -35.37
C THR A 98 11.35 34.12 -36.89
N SER A 99 11.77 33.10 -37.63
CA SER A 99 11.64 33.07 -39.09
C SER A 99 10.32 32.42 -39.48
N THR A 100 9.38 33.23 -39.96
CA THR A 100 8.07 32.79 -40.46
C THR A 100 8.24 32.22 -41.87
N SER A 101 8.23 30.88 -41.99
CA SER A 101 8.15 30.20 -43.29
C SER A 101 6.70 29.89 -43.59
N THR A 102 6.15 30.52 -44.63
CA THR A 102 4.78 30.29 -45.11
C THR A 102 4.73 28.96 -45.87
N THR A 103 4.24 27.91 -45.21
CA THR A 103 3.94 26.64 -45.87
C THR A 103 2.49 26.67 -46.37
N THR A 104 2.31 26.66 -47.69
CA THR A 104 1.02 26.47 -48.35
C THR A 104 0.57 25.01 -48.15
N ILE A 105 -0.34 24.79 -47.21
CA ILE A 105 -0.95 23.47 -46.99
C ILE A 105 -2.16 23.37 -47.93
N THR A 106 -2.08 22.46 -48.90
CA THR A 106 -3.20 22.09 -49.77
C THR A 106 -4.10 21.14 -48.97
N THR A 107 -5.24 21.65 -48.51
CA THR A 107 -6.23 20.86 -47.76
C THR A 107 -7.05 20.01 -48.73
N THR A 108 -6.66 18.75 -48.92
CA THR A 108 -7.50 17.75 -49.58
C THR A 108 -8.51 17.22 -48.57
N THR A 109 -9.77 17.63 -48.70
CA THR A 109 -10.89 17.17 -47.87
C THR A 109 -11.26 15.73 -48.28
N GLU A 110 -10.54 14.75 -47.76
CA GLU A 110 -11.01 13.36 -47.78
C GLU A 110 -12.09 13.20 -46.73
N THR A 111 -13.33 13.03 -47.19
CA THR A 111 -14.48 12.66 -46.36
C THR A 111 -14.32 11.21 -45.94
N THR A 112 -13.47 10.96 -44.93
CA THR A 112 -13.38 9.66 -44.27
C THR A 112 -14.62 9.51 -43.40
N THR A 113 -15.60 8.77 -43.90
CA THR A 113 -16.72 8.28 -43.10
C THR A 113 -16.15 7.30 -42.07
N THR A 114 -15.72 7.82 -40.92
CA THR A 114 -15.40 7.01 -39.76
C THR A 114 -16.69 6.37 -39.28
N VAL A 115 -16.96 5.16 -39.78
CA VAL A 115 -17.95 4.27 -39.18
C VAL A 115 -17.38 3.92 -37.81
N THR A 116 -17.77 4.70 -36.80
CA THR A 116 -17.63 4.31 -35.40
C THR A 116 -18.52 3.10 -35.21
N THR A 117 -18.00 1.92 -35.52
CA THR A 117 -18.57 0.67 -35.04
C THR A 117 -18.36 0.70 -33.53
N THR A 118 -19.35 1.23 -32.82
CA THR A 118 -19.50 1.03 -31.38
C THR A 118 -19.77 -0.46 -31.21
N THR A 119 -18.71 -1.26 -31.27
CA THR A 119 -18.75 -2.65 -30.85
C THR A 119 -18.93 -2.59 -29.34
N THR A 120 -20.17 -2.46 -28.91
CA THR A 120 -20.62 -2.85 -27.58
C THR A 120 -20.48 -4.38 -27.52
N THR A 121 -19.25 -4.89 -27.58
CA THR A 121 -18.98 -6.19 -26.98
C THR A 121 -19.41 -6.01 -25.55
N ASN A 122 -20.42 -6.77 -25.14
CA ASN A 122 -20.86 -6.90 -23.77
C ASN A 122 -19.66 -7.40 -22.93
N PHE A 123 -18.73 -6.51 -22.58
CA PHE A 123 -17.51 -6.79 -21.84
C PHE A 123 -17.80 -7.31 -20.43
N GLY A 124 -19.00 -7.06 -19.91
CA GLY A 124 -19.51 -7.66 -18.67
C GLY A 124 -19.86 -9.15 -18.76
N GLN A 125 -20.04 -9.73 -19.96
CA GLN A 125 -20.45 -11.14 -20.07
C GLN A 125 -19.32 -12.16 -19.80
N ASP A 126 -18.06 -11.73 -19.76
CA ASP A 126 -16.93 -12.61 -19.39
C ASP A 126 -16.55 -12.50 -17.89
N LEU A 127 -17.30 -11.71 -17.12
CA LEU A 127 -17.23 -11.65 -15.65
C LEU A 127 -18.54 -12.01 -14.95
N THR A 128 -19.68 -11.97 -15.64
CA THR A 128 -20.98 -12.45 -15.14
C THR A 128 -21.77 -13.14 -16.26
N LEU A 129 -21.78 -14.47 -16.24
CA LEU A 129 -22.47 -15.39 -17.17
C LEU A 129 -24.02 -15.26 -17.10
N PRO A 130 -24.73 -15.91 -18.05
CA PRO A 130 -25.88 -16.75 -17.69
C PRO A 130 -25.38 -18.01 -16.92
N SER A 131 -25.22 -17.92 -15.58
CA SER A 131 -24.76 -18.94 -14.57
C SER A 131 -23.31 -19.01 -13.96
N GLN A 132 -22.53 -17.93 -14.03
CA GLN A 132 -21.27 -17.51 -13.34
C GLN A 132 -19.89 -18.24 -13.49
N PRO A 133 -18.91 -17.79 -14.34
CA PRO A 133 -17.52 -18.16 -14.18
C PRO A 133 -16.88 -17.18 -13.17
N CYS A 134 -16.03 -17.66 -12.27
CA CYS A 134 -15.32 -16.84 -11.27
C CYS A 134 -16.16 -16.20 -10.14
N TYR A 135 -17.40 -16.62 -9.93
CA TYR A 135 -18.10 -16.32 -8.68
C TYR A 135 -17.94 -17.47 -7.67
N PHE A 136 -17.40 -17.16 -6.50
CA PHE A 136 -17.21 -18.10 -5.41
C PHE A 136 -18.10 -17.70 -4.23
N LYS A 137 -18.96 -18.63 -3.80
CA LYS A 137 -19.69 -18.48 -2.54
C LYS A 137 -18.71 -18.60 -1.39
N TYR A 138 -18.84 -17.74 -0.39
CA TYR A 138 -18.19 -17.95 0.89
C TYR A 138 -18.77 -19.22 1.54
N ARG A 139 -17.92 -20.19 1.90
CA ARG A 139 -18.37 -21.50 2.40
C ARG A 139 -17.93 -21.83 3.81
N ASP A 140 -17.04 -21.06 4.42
CA ASP A 140 -16.35 -21.54 5.61
C ASP A 140 -16.04 -20.45 6.65
N ILE A 141 -16.87 -20.41 7.69
CA ILE A 141 -16.68 -19.58 8.90
C ILE A 141 -15.48 -20.06 9.74
N LYS A 142 -15.02 -21.30 9.55
CA LYS A 142 -13.89 -21.88 10.29
C LYS A 142 -12.53 -21.59 9.65
N GLN A 143 -12.48 -20.91 8.50
CA GLN A 143 -11.22 -20.48 7.87
C GLN A 143 -10.53 -19.37 8.69
N PRO A 144 -9.20 -19.19 8.50
CA PRO A 144 -8.48 -18.02 8.99
C PRO A 144 -9.23 -16.72 8.61
N GLY A 145 -9.21 -15.71 9.49
CA GLY A 145 -9.97 -14.45 9.32
C GLY A 145 -11.36 -14.42 9.97
N GLY A 146 -11.91 -15.58 10.37
CA GLY A 146 -13.04 -15.71 11.30
C GLY A 146 -14.22 -14.75 11.03
N LEU A 147 -14.63 -14.00 12.07
CA LEU A 147 -15.76 -13.07 12.01
C LEU A 147 -15.55 -11.90 11.03
N ALA A 148 -14.30 -11.52 10.74
CA ALA A 148 -14.02 -10.42 9.82
C ALA A 148 -14.33 -10.82 8.37
N ALA A 149 -13.93 -12.04 7.96
CA ALA A 149 -14.25 -12.56 6.63
C ALA A 149 -15.77 -12.74 6.45
N LEU A 150 -16.49 -13.18 7.50
CA LEU A 150 -17.95 -13.25 7.49
C LEU A 150 -18.59 -11.86 7.36
N CYS A 151 -18.06 -10.84 8.03
CA CYS A 151 -18.54 -9.47 7.85
C CYS A 151 -18.33 -8.97 6.41
N PHE A 152 -17.15 -9.20 5.81
CA PHE A 152 -16.89 -8.82 4.41
C PHE A 152 -17.86 -9.52 3.47
N CYS A 153 -18.10 -10.81 3.70
CA CYS A 153 -19.09 -11.58 2.97
C CYS A 153 -20.48 -10.91 3.00
N GLN A 154 -20.93 -10.48 4.18
CA GLN A 154 -22.24 -9.87 4.37
C GLN A 154 -22.35 -8.49 3.70
N LEU A 155 -21.32 -7.64 3.86
CA LEU A 155 -21.26 -6.33 3.19
C LEU A 155 -21.21 -6.48 1.66
N ALA A 156 -20.50 -7.49 1.18
CA ALA A 156 -20.41 -7.84 -0.23
C ALA A 156 -21.73 -8.38 -0.80
N GLY A 157 -22.70 -8.76 0.05
CA GLY A 157 -23.93 -9.40 -0.40
C GLY A 157 -23.67 -10.77 -1.05
N ASN A 158 -22.61 -11.47 -0.65
CA ASN A 158 -22.30 -12.78 -1.19
C ASN A 158 -23.34 -13.80 -0.71
N SER A 159 -23.93 -14.54 -1.66
CA SER A 159 -24.98 -15.53 -1.40
C SER A 159 -24.58 -16.67 -0.44
N GLY A 160 -23.28 -16.80 -0.12
CA GLY A 160 -22.81 -17.73 0.90
C GLY A 160 -23.16 -17.33 2.33
N CYS A 161 -23.49 -16.06 2.58
CA CYS A 161 -23.79 -15.52 3.92
C CYS A 161 -24.84 -14.41 3.95
N ALA A 162 -25.41 -14.02 2.80
CA ALA A 162 -26.36 -12.92 2.71
C ALA A 162 -27.57 -13.06 3.63
N ASP A 163 -28.03 -14.30 3.85
CA ASP A 163 -29.19 -14.61 4.69
C ASP A 163 -28.83 -14.88 6.17
N MET A 164 -27.54 -14.77 6.54
CA MET A 164 -27.10 -14.97 7.93
C MET A 164 -27.30 -13.68 8.75
N PRO A 165 -27.55 -13.79 10.07
CA PRO A 165 -27.60 -12.62 10.96
C PRO A 165 -26.34 -11.77 10.86
N CYS A 166 -26.49 -10.45 10.78
CA CYS A 166 -25.36 -9.54 10.63
C CYS A 166 -24.33 -9.69 11.76
N ARG A 167 -23.05 -9.83 11.40
CA ARG A 167 -21.91 -9.95 12.34
C ARG A 167 -20.93 -8.79 12.25
N CYS A 168 -21.17 -7.83 11.36
CA CYS A 168 -20.37 -6.63 11.25
C CYS A 168 -20.57 -5.72 12.48
N PRO A 169 -19.50 -5.27 13.16
CA PRO A 169 -19.61 -4.33 14.29
C PRO A 169 -20.30 -3.01 13.93
N GLN A 170 -20.18 -2.57 12.68
CA GLN A 170 -20.82 -1.36 12.14
C GLN A 170 -22.24 -1.61 11.61
N GLY A 171 -22.74 -2.85 11.70
CA GLY A 171 -23.96 -3.28 11.02
C GLY A 171 -23.73 -3.62 9.54
N CYS A 172 -24.78 -4.12 8.88
CA CYS A 172 -24.74 -4.56 7.48
C CYS A 172 -25.62 -3.68 6.57
N SER A 173 -26.61 -2.99 7.16
CA SER A 173 -27.53 -2.10 6.43
C SER A 173 -26.89 -0.73 6.21
N ASN A 174 -26.92 -0.25 4.97
CA ASN A 174 -26.44 1.07 4.55
C ASN A 174 -24.96 1.36 4.90
N GLN A 175 -24.15 0.33 5.08
CA GLN A 175 -22.72 0.46 5.38
C GLN A 175 -21.82 0.34 4.15
N ALA A 176 -22.36 -0.17 3.04
CA ALA A 176 -21.60 -0.41 1.81
C ALA A 176 -22.28 0.26 0.60
N TRP A 177 -21.47 0.92 -0.22
CA TRP A 177 -21.83 1.41 -1.54
C TRP A 177 -21.67 0.26 -2.53
N LYS A 178 -22.77 -0.11 -3.20
CA LYS A 178 -22.83 -1.27 -4.08
C LYS A 178 -22.45 -0.89 -5.50
N HIS A 179 -21.56 -1.69 -6.09
CA HIS A 179 -21.15 -1.59 -7.49
C HIS A 179 -21.60 -2.84 -8.24
N GLU A 180 -21.17 -3.03 -9.49
CA GLU A 180 -21.59 -4.18 -10.30
C GLU A 180 -21.03 -5.50 -9.75
N HIS A 181 -19.72 -5.61 -9.59
CA HIS A 181 -19.02 -6.81 -9.11
C HIS A 181 -18.29 -6.61 -7.78
N SER A 182 -18.31 -5.41 -7.23
CA SER A 182 -17.67 -5.05 -5.97
C SER A 182 -18.60 -4.26 -5.04
N VAL A 183 -18.13 -4.02 -3.81
CA VAL A 183 -18.72 -3.06 -2.87
C VAL A 183 -17.60 -2.27 -2.21
N THR A 184 -17.87 -1.01 -1.87
CA THR A 184 -16.96 -0.18 -1.08
C THR A 184 -17.60 0.16 0.26
N PHE A 185 -16.83 0.16 1.34
CA PHE A 185 -17.29 0.54 2.68
C PHE A 185 -16.16 1.18 3.48
N ARG A 186 -16.49 1.82 4.61
CA ARG A 186 -15.48 2.42 5.50
C ARG A 186 -14.65 1.33 6.19
N ASN A 187 -13.33 1.46 6.13
CA ASN A 187 -12.43 0.64 6.92
C ASN A 187 -12.57 0.97 8.41
N ARG A 188 -12.40 -0.04 9.27
CA ARG A 188 -12.31 0.18 10.72
C ARG A 188 -10.97 0.80 11.10
N ALA A 189 -9.89 0.42 10.42
CA ALA A 189 -8.59 1.06 10.60
C ALA A 189 -8.61 2.44 9.94
N LYS A 190 -8.00 3.40 10.62
CA LYS A 190 -7.87 4.79 10.15
C LYS A 190 -6.57 4.96 9.37
N ALA A 191 -6.60 5.82 8.37
CA ALA A 191 -5.39 6.28 7.70
C ALA A 191 -4.62 7.26 8.60
N THR A 192 -3.30 7.12 8.66
CA THR A 192 -2.39 8.10 9.24
C THR A 192 -1.85 9.02 8.14
N GLY A 193 -1.47 10.25 8.48
CA GLY A 193 -0.96 11.23 7.52
C GLY A 193 -2.01 11.86 6.60
N CYS A 194 -3.30 11.53 6.77
CA CYS A 194 -4.39 12.15 6.02
C CYS A 194 -5.09 13.26 6.82
N PRO A 195 -5.48 14.38 6.17
CA PRO A 195 -6.35 15.38 6.78
C PRO A 195 -7.70 14.78 7.22
N ASN A 196 -8.29 13.94 6.38
CA ASN A 196 -9.41 13.08 6.74
C ASN A 196 -8.89 11.64 6.98
N PRO A 197 -8.94 11.11 8.21
CA PRO A 197 -8.36 9.80 8.55
C PRO A 197 -9.21 8.62 8.08
N THR A 198 -10.30 8.85 7.34
CA THR A 198 -11.17 7.79 6.84
C THR A 198 -10.46 7.00 5.73
N ALA A 199 -10.25 5.71 5.96
CA ALA A 199 -9.86 4.77 4.91
C ALA A 199 -11.09 4.03 4.41
N LEU A 200 -11.11 3.70 3.11
CA LEU A 200 -12.13 2.83 2.52
C LEU A 200 -11.55 1.46 2.17
N LEU A 201 -12.39 0.44 2.20
CA LEU A 201 -12.12 -0.88 1.62
C LEU A 201 -13.08 -1.11 0.46
N THR A 202 -12.54 -1.51 -0.69
CA THR A 202 -13.32 -2.03 -1.81
C THR A 202 -13.05 -3.52 -1.94
N VAL A 203 -14.10 -4.34 -2.00
CA VAL A 203 -14.00 -5.80 -2.02
C VAL A 203 -14.88 -6.38 -3.12
N PRO A 204 -14.53 -7.51 -3.74
CA PRO A 204 -15.38 -8.16 -4.72
C PRO A 204 -16.59 -8.82 -4.03
N LYS A 205 -17.70 -8.94 -4.77
CA LYS A 205 -18.88 -9.72 -4.36
C LYS A 205 -18.60 -11.22 -4.31
N SER A 206 -17.71 -11.69 -5.19
CA SER A 206 -17.19 -13.06 -5.21
C SER A 206 -16.16 -13.26 -4.09
N HIS A 207 -16.14 -14.45 -3.45
CA HIS A 207 -15.13 -14.78 -2.45
C HIS A 207 -13.80 -15.13 -3.12
N MET A 208 -12.98 -14.10 -3.32
CA MET A 208 -11.58 -14.22 -3.74
C MET A 208 -10.69 -13.96 -2.54
N LYS A 209 -9.70 -14.81 -2.23
CA LYS A 209 -8.88 -14.62 -1.01
C LYS A 209 -7.87 -13.49 -1.14
N HIS A 210 -7.22 -13.37 -2.29
CA HIS A 210 -6.16 -12.42 -2.62
C HIS A 210 -5.95 -12.42 -4.15
N VAL A 211 -5.05 -11.56 -4.66
CA VAL A 211 -4.84 -11.39 -6.11
C VAL A 211 -4.34 -12.67 -6.79
N GLN A 212 -3.40 -13.41 -6.18
CA GLN A 212 -2.91 -14.68 -6.76
C GLN A 212 -4.02 -15.73 -6.86
N TYR A 213 -4.96 -15.76 -5.90
CA TYR A 213 -6.13 -16.64 -6.00
C TYR A 213 -7.04 -16.21 -7.15
N LEU A 214 -7.28 -14.90 -7.28
CA LEU A 214 -8.07 -14.35 -8.37
C LEU A 214 -7.47 -14.67 -9.75
N ASP A 215 -6.17 -14.45 -9.94
CA ASP A 215 -5.48 -14.74 -11.22
C ASP A 215 -5.43 -16.24 -11.53
N ALA A 216 -5.20 -17.09 -10.53
CA ALA A 216 -5.17 -18.55 -10.74
C ALA A 216 -6.54 -19.13 -11.12
N TRP A 217 -7.61 -18.65 -10.50
CA TRP A 217 -8.97 -19.19 -10.68
C TRP A 217 -9.80 -18.42 -11.71
N CYS A 218 -9.40 -17.19 -12.03
CA CYS A 218 -10.07 -16.31 -12.97
C CYS A 218 -9.09 -15.43 -13.76
N PRO A 219 -8.16 -16.00 -14.53
CA PRO A 219 -7.11 -15.22 -15.18
C PRO A 219 -7.64 -14.16 -16.15
N ARG A 220 -8.71 -14.50 -16.89
CA ARG A 220 -9.35 -13.56 -17.83
C ARG A 220 -10.09 -12.44 -17.10
N GLY A 221 -10.71 -12.74 -15.97
CA GLY A 221 -11.52 -11.79 -15.20
C GLY A 221 -10.76 -10.96 -14.18
N ALA A 222 -9.56 -11.42 -13.76
CA ALA A 222 -8.73 -10.74 -12.79
C ALA A 222 -8.48 -9.26 -13.11
N PRO A 223 -7.99 -8.87 -14.30
CA PRO A 223 -7.73 -7.47 -14.61
C PRO A 223 -9.00 -6.62 -14.59
N PHE A 224 -10.13 -7.15 -15.07
CA PHE A 224 -11.40 -6.41 -15.12
C PHE A 224 -11.99 -6.18 -13.72
N LEU A 225 -11.95 -7.19 -12.85
CA LEU A 225 -12.43 -7.04 -11.48
C LEU A 225 -11.55 -6.06 -10.70
N LEU A 226 -10.23 -6.11 -10.87
CA LEU A 226 -9.30 -5.16 -10.25
C LEU A 226 -9.49 -3.74 -10.80
N GLU A 227 -9.75 -3.59 -12.10
CA GLU A 227 -10.09 -2.29 -12.72
C GLU A 227 -11.35 -1.69 -12.09
N GLU A 228 -12.43 -2.47 -11.96
CA GLU A 228 -13.64 -2.01 -11.27
C GLU A 228 -13.33 -1.62 -9.83
N MET A 229 -12.63 -2.47 -9.07
CA MET A 229 -12.32 -2.18 -7.67
C MET A 229 -11.52 -0.89 -7.50
N LEU A 230 -10.53 -0.64 -8.37
CA LEU A 230 -9.75 0.62 -8.38
C LEU A 230 -10.64 1.82 -8.68
N ARG A 231 -11.39 1.75 -9.79
CA ARG A 231 -12.27 2.83 -10.25
C ARG A 231 -13.34 3.16 -9.23
N GLU A 232 -14.04 2.17 -8.71
CA GLU A 232 -15.14 2.37 -7.78
C GLU A 232 -14.66 2.72 -6.37
N GLY A 233 -13.48 2.24 -5.96
CA GLY A 233 -12.80 2.70 -4.76
C GLY A 233 -12.43 4.19 -4.84
N PHE A 234 -11.87 4.62 -5.99
CA PHE A 234 -11.57 6.03 -6.27
C PHE A 234 -12.85 6.87 -6.19
N ARG A 235 -13.88 6.53 -6.97
CA ARG A 235 -15.19 7.22 -7.00
C ARG A 235 -15.82 7.34 -5.62
N SER A 236 -15.84 6.24 -4.87
CA SER A 236 -16.41 6.21 -3.53
C SER A 236 -15.67 7.15 -2.58
N TYR A 237 -14.34 7.24 -2.68
CA TYR A 237 -13.54 8.16 -1.88
C TYR A 237 -13.81 9.63 -2.25
N GLN A 238 -13.84 9.93 -3.56
CA GLN A 238 -14.15 11.28 -4.05
C GLN A 238 -15.53 11.75 -3.55
N ALA A 239 -16.52 10.86 -3.55
CA ALA A 239 -17.89 11.17 -3.19
C ALA A 239 -18.14 11.26 -1.68
N ASN A 240 -17.46 10.44 -0.87
CA ASN A 240 -17.84 10.22 0.54
C ASN A 240 -16.77 10.61 1.57
N VAL A 241 -15.54 10.96 1.14
CA VAL A 241 -14.43 11.24 2.05
C VAL A 241 -13.80 12.59 1.75
N GLN A 242 -13.11 12.72 0.62
CA GLN A 242 -12.42 13.94 0.21
C GLN A 242 -12.06 13.88 -1.28
N ARG A 243 -12.10 15.03 -1.97
CA ARG A 243 -11.66 15.14 -3.37
C ARG A 243 -10.13 15.21 -3.48
N GLY A 244 -9.60 14.72 -4.60
CA GLY A 244 -8.18 14.78 -4.97
C GLY A 244 -7.56 13.40 -5.18
N PRO A 245 -6.26 13.32 -5.49
CA PRO A 245 -5.59 12.04 -5.69
C PRO A 245 -5.65 11.16 -4.44
N VAL A 246 -5.79 9.87 -4.66
CA VAL A 246 -5.86 8.86 -3.59
C VAL A 246 -4.70 7.89 -3.74
N ARG A 247 -4.22 7.36 -2.62
CA ARG A 247 -3.36 6.18 -2.62
C ARG A 247 -4.24 4.95 -2.46
N GLN A 248 -4.05 3.98 -3.34
CA GLN A 248 -4.75 2.70 -3.27
C GLN A 248 -3.76 1.56 -3.08
N CYS A 249 -4.07 0.67 -2.15
CA CYS A 249 -3.16 -0.40 -1.73
C CYS A 249 -3.86 -1.77 -1.60
N ILE A 250 -3.15 -2.85 -1.94
CA ILE A 250 -3.58 -4.24 -1.75
C ILE A 250 -2.48 -5.02 -1.05
N HIS A 251 -2.83 -5.77 0.00
CA HIS A 251 -1.90 -6.71 0.64
C HIS A 251 -1.55 -7.89 -0.27
N ALA A 252 -0.31 -8.36 -0.19
CA ALA A 252 0.09 -9.63 -0.79
C ALA A 252 -0.65 -10.80 -0.11
N GLY A 253 -0.92 -11.87 -0.86
CA GLY A 253 -1.73 -12.99 -0.34
C GLY A 253 -1.18 -13.67 0.93
N HIS A 254 0.14 -13.65 1.15
CA HIS A 254 0.78 -14.18 2.36
C HIS A 254 0.81 -13.20 3.55
N HIS A 255 0.40 -11.94 3.34
CA HIS A 255 0.29 -10.90 4.37
C HIS A 255 -1.15 -10.49 4.68
N VAL A 256 -2.14 -11.07 3.99
CA VAL A 256 -3.54 -10.69 4.17
C VAL A 256 -4.09 -11.19 5.52
N SER A 257 -4.63 -10.28 6.33
CA SER A 257 -5.21 -10.60 7.64
C SER A 257 -6.64 -11.16 7.55
N VAL A 258 -7.38 -10.76 6.53
CA VAL A 258 -8.73 -11.24 6.20
C VAL A 258 -8.69 -11.86 4.80
N PRO A 259 -8.91 -13.18 4.61
CA PRO A 259 -8.79 -13.83 3.31
C PRO A 259 -10.03 -13.57 2.44
N TRP A 260 -10.20 -12.30 2.11
CA TRP A 260 -11.14 -11.71 1.18
C TRP A 260 -10.41 -10.55 0.52
N LEU A 261 -10.17 -10.61 -0.78
CA LEU A 261 -9.43 -9.60 -1.54
C LEU A 261 -10.02 -8.22 -1.26
N HIS A 262 -9.18 -7.27 -0.84
CA HIS A 262 -9.62 -5.93 -0.53
C HIS A 262 -8.58 -4.89 -0.94
N LEU A 263 -9.09 -3.80 -1.49
CA LEU A 263 -8.35 -2.62 -1.90
C LEU A 263 -8.58 -1.52 -0.87
N HIS A 264 -7.52 -1.06 -0.24
CA HIS A 264 -7.55 0.13 0.59
C HIS A 264 -7.55 1.37 -0.30
N THR A 265 -8.38 2.37 0.01
CA THR A 265 -8.33 3.70 -0.63
C THR A 265 -8.23 4.77 0.46
N ILE A 266 -7.19 5.58 0.39
CA ILE A 266 -6.83 6.63 1.37
C ILE A 266 -6.34 7.87 0.64
N CYS A 267 -6.14 8.99 1.34
CA CYS A 267 -5.53 10.18 0.73
C CYS A 267 -4.13 9.88 0.17
N GLN A 268 -3.67 10.65 -0.83
CA GLN A 268 -2.39 10.44 -1.53
C GLN A 268 -1.17 10.23 -0.62
N GLY A 269 -1.05 11.02 0.46
CA GLY A 269 0.08 10.98 1.40
C GLY A 269 -0.12 10.02 2.58
N GLY A 270 -1.27 9.35 2.65
CA GLY A 270 -1.64 8.55 3.81
C GLY A 270 -0.98 7.18 3.85
N VAL A 271 -1.07 6.53 5.02
CA VAL A 271 -0.70 5.14 5.23
C VAL A 271 -1.79 4.43 6.03
N VAL A 272 -2.03 3.14 5.76
CA VAL A 272 -2.92 2.27 6.54
C VAL A 272 -2.33 0.87 6.59
N ASP A 273 -2.50 0.16 7.70
CA ASP A 273 -2.09 -1.24 7.90
C ASP A 273 -0.64 -1.55 7.48
N ASN A 274 0.28 -0.62 7.77
CA ASN A 274 1.70 -0.68 7.43
C ASN A 274 2.00 -0.83 5.92
N MET A 275 1.07 -0.43 5.05
CA MET A 275 1.27 -0.40 3.60
C MET A 275 1.83 0.96 3.17
N PHE A 276 3.15 1.09 3.19
CA PHE A 276 3.85 2.34 2.88
C PHE A 276 4.04 2.55 1.37
N GLN A 277 4.35 1.47 0.64
CA GLN A 277 4.73 1.49 -0.77
C GLN A 277 4.57 0.11 -1.41
N THR A 278 4.71 0.05 -2.74
CA THR A 278 4.80 -1.23 -3.45
C THR A 278 6.06 -1.99 -3.06
N GLY A 279 5.91 -3.27 -2.73
CA GLY A 279 6.98 -4.18 -2.32
C GLY A 279 6.48 -5.63 -2.20
N PRO A 280 7.18 -6.49 -1.45
CA PRO A 280 6.77 -7.90 -1.28
C PRO A 280 5.45 -8.08 -0.51
N THR A 281 5.11 -7.13 0.36
CA THR A 281 4.00 -7.27 1.32
C THR A 281 2.72 -6.57 0.87
N ALA A 282 2.83 -5.60 -0.03
CA ALA A 282 1.71 -4.84 -0.57
C ALA A 282 2.05 -4.22 -1.93
N TRP A 283 1.04 -3.98 -2.73
CA TRP A 283 1.08 -3.11 -3.89
C TRP A 283 0.40 -1.80 -3.52
N CYS A 284 1.02 -0.66 -3.81
CA CYS A 284 0.47 0.67 -3.55
C CYS A 284 0.79 1.63 -4.68
N HIS A 285 -0.22 2.35 -5.17
CA HIS A 285 -0.04 3.39 -6.18
C HIS A 285 -0.98 4.57 -5.92
N THR A 286 -0.58 5.75 -6.39
CA THR A 286 -1.47 6.92 -6.43
C THR A 286 -2.33 6.88 -7.69
N MET A 287 -3.63 7.08 -7.53
CA MET A 287 -4.58 7.26 -8.62
C MET A 287 -5.16 8.67 -8.53
N SER A 288 -5.03 9.45 -9.60
CA SER A 288 -5.43 10.84 -9.70
C SER A 288 -6.74 11.03 -10.47
N TYR A 289 -7.07 10.09 -11.36
CA TYR A 289 -8.33 10.09 -12.12
C TYR A 289 -8.73 8.68 -12.55
N GLU A 290 -10.02 8.50 -12.90
CA GLU A 290 -10.63 7.19 -13.15
C GLU A 290 -9.97 6.37 -14.27
N GLY A 291 -9.47 7.04 -15.32
CA GLY A 291 -8.89 6.39 -16.49
C GLY A 291 -7.61 5.58 -16.21
N GLU A 292 -6.94 5.80 -15.07
CA GLU A 292 -5.74 5.06 -14.68
C GLU A 292 -6.05 3.63 -14.21
N ALA A 293 -7.31 3.34 -13.84
CA ALA A 293 -7.71 2.07 -13.24
C ALA A 293 -7.30 0.85 -14.06
N LYS A 294 -7.47 0.90 -15.39
CA LYS A 294 -7.15 -0.21 -16.29
C LYS A 294 -5.65 -0.56 -16.28
N THR A 295 -4.80 0.46 -16.41
CA THR A 295 -3.34 0.28 -16.42
C THR A 295 -2.85 -0.20 -15.05
N LEU A 296 -3.37 0.37 -13.97
CA LEU A 296 -3.04 -0.02 -12.61
C LEU A 296 -3.50 -1.45 -12.29
N ALA A 297 -4.67 -1.88 -12.78
CA ALA A 297 -5.14 -3.25 -12.63
C ALA A 297 -4.20 -4.26 -13.28
N ALA A 298 -3.72 -3.98 -14.49
CA ALA A 298 -2.72 -4.81 -15.16
C ALA A 298 -1.40 -4.87 -14.36
N ALA A 299 -0.97 -3.74 -13.78
CA ALA A 299 0.22 -3.69 -12.92
C ALA A 299 0.06 -4.53 -11.64
N ILE A 300 -1.13 -4.55 -11.02
CA ILE A 300 -1.43 -5.40 -9.86
C ILE A 300 -1.32 -6.89 -10.21
N VAL A 301 -1.89 -7.32 -11.34
CA VAL A 301 -1.81 -8.72 -11.79
C VAL A 301 -0.36 -9.13 -12.03
N ALA A 302 0.43 -8.27 -12.71
CA ALA A 302 1.84 -8.51 -12.95
C ALA A 302 2.64 -8.61 -11.64
N TRP A 303 2.43 -7.67 -10.71
CA TRP A 303 3.08 -7.68 -9.40
C TRP A 303 2.75 -8.95 -8.61
N ALA A 304 1.49 -9.39 -8.62
CA ALA A 304 1.04 -10.54 -7.83
C ALA A 304 1.68 -11.87 -8.27
N LYS A 305 2.08 -11.99 -9.55
CA LYS A 305 2.79 -13.15 -10.08
C LYS A 305 4.23 -13.27 -9.58
N GLY A 306 4.77 -12.19 -9.00
CA GLY A 306 6.17 -12.12 -8.60
C GLY A 306 7.12 -12.10 -9.80
N PRO A 307 8.45 -12.04 -9.55
CA PRO A 307 9.42 -12.31 -10.60
C PRO A 307 9.21 -13.74 -11.14
N PRO A 308 9.51 -14.00 -12.42
CA PRO A 308 9.57 -15.37 -12.92
C PRO A 308 10.47 -16.20 -12.00
N PRO A 309 10.18 -17.49 -11.76
CA PRO A 309 11.12 -18.34 -11.05
C PRO A 309 12.49 -18.22 -11.72
N ALA A 310 13.55 -18.00 -10.93
CA ALA A 310 14.90 -17.99 -11.45
C ALA A 310 15.08 -19.29 -12.25
N ALA A 311 15.56 -19.18 -13.50
CA ALA A 311 15.88 -20.36 -14.29
C ALA A 311 16.76 -21.26 -13.42
N LEU A 312 16.29 -22.48 -13.14
CA LEU A 312 17.10 -23.46 -12.44
C LEU A 312 18.38 -23.65 -13.28
N PRO A 313 19.57 -23.60 -12.66
CA PRO A 313 20.83 -23.78 -13.37
C PRO A 313 20.92 -25.14 -14.04
#